data_AF-A0A355KZ65-F1
#
_entry.id   AF-A0A355KZ65-F1
#
_cell.length_a   1.000
_cell.length_b   1.000
_cell.length_c   1.000
_cell.angle_alpha   90.00
_cell.angle_beta   90.00
_cell.angle_gamma   90.00
#
_symmetry.space_group_name_H-M   'P 1'
#
loop_
_entity.id
_entity.type
_entity.pdbx_description
1 polymer ?
#
loop_
_entity_poly.entity_id
_entity_poly.type
_entity_poly.pdbx_seq_one_letter_code
_entity_poly.pdbx_strand_id
1 'polypeptide(L)'
;MHSLEKKIISIILTVVISVSSCAVTAVAVDGDIITQVSSVESATDALLNSKHVDELEKDEVYPTILIHGIGQAKTFMLDGEGNDAVDPDGKKITGWPLYFYVPELVIKLIVPIILSLITQKDCGFSKTAYNAVYDALEYIAYNEDGTPKNDFRVENYGNRSVAECTEEEKETIYDHVPIKGYTDVVGEENLYYFAYNSFGDMYEIVDNLEKLIEKAKRDTGKDKVNLLPISLGGAVSVAYVGEHPQGEDINKIVLVVPAADGSEIVGKIMLGQLDYSDEGLYRNMFTKLCGVDSYTGWLINIAIRVLPKNVVIGFIDGVASGLADSALARVTTMWGLVPSSMYDELAAKYLVKGTKFANDVERFHNAQVNYIKNLKNYAANGVKIYDISGYGLELYSLIDSDSNSDKIIHSASTSLGATFSKVNEKFPKGYTQKEYQGVNFMSPDGRVDASTCAFPYTTWFFGNQDHEKLARNDVVISLAMELLLVKDMDVFTTVEYPQFNGHRNTRDLKKYIAEAEKVDLSTLTPEEAERLTNALADAKAILATTIVVEGEEEAAEEELYNALVEIGVYEKKDTTKDEFLLFACKTTSELLYYLFGPRGFGEAKPA
;
A
#
# COMPACT_ATOMS: atom_id res chain seq x y z
N MET A 1 -0.20 -2.15 -41.32
CA MET A 1 0.56 -2.83 -40.25
C MET A 1 0.69 -2.00 -38.98
N HIS A 2 0.90 -0.67 -39.02
CA HIS A 2 1.10 0.17 -37.82
C HIS A 2 -0.04 0.33 -36.79
N SER A 3 -1.30 0.00 -37.11
CA SER A 3 -2.44 0.18 -36.18
C SER A 3 -2.69 -1.06 -35.30
N LEU A 4 -2.44 -2.25 -35.84
CA LEU A 4 -2.64 -3.52 -35.13
C LEU A 4 -1.49 -3.79 -34.14
N GLU A 5 -0.25 -3.49 -34.55
CA GLU A 5 0.93 -3.55 -33.68
C GLU A 5 0.78 -2.64 -32.46
N LYS A 6 0.33 -1.38 -32.63
CA LYS A 6 0.08 -0.45 -31.51
C LYS A 6 -1.00 -0.95 -30.54
N LYS A 7 -2.03 -1.65 -31.02
CA LYS A 7 -3.10 -2.22 -30.16
C LYS A 7 -2.66 -3.47 -29.41
N ILE A 8 -1.86 -4.33 -30.04
CA ILE A 8 -1.28 -5.52 -29.38
C ILE A 8 -0.23 -5.09 -28.34
N ILE A 9 0.59 -4.08 -28.68
CA ILE A 9 1.52 -3.41 -27.76
C ILE A 9 0.78 -2.86 -26.54
N SER A 10 -0.36 -2.17 -26.73
CA SER A 10 -1.19 -1.65 -25.62
C SER A 10 -1.70 -2.75 -24.70
N ILE A 11 -2.14 -3.91 -25.22
CA ILE A 11 -2.69 -5.01 -24.41
C ILE A 11 -1.58 -5.73 -23.61
N ILE A 12 -0.41 -5.94 -24.22
CA ILE A 12 0.76 -6.55 -23.54
C ILE A 12 1.33 -5.57 -22.49
N LEU A 13 1.39 -4.28 -22.81
CA LEU A 13 1.76 -3.23 -21.85
C LEU A 13 0.75 -3.13 -20.72
N THR A 14 -0.55 -3.24 -20.95
CA THR A 14 -1.52 -3.21 -19.85
C THR A 14 -1.28 -4.38 -18.89
N VAL A 15 -0.95 -5.58 -19.38
CA VAL A 15 -0.64 -6.74 -18.52
C VAL A 15 0.70 -6.60 -17.77
N VAL A 16 1.73 -5.99 -18.38
CA VAL A 16 3.03 -5.73 -17.74
C VAL A 16 2.99 -4.50 -16.81
N ILE A 17 2.20 -3.48 -17.12
CA ILE A 17 1.94 -2.29 -16.28
C ILE A 17 1.00 -2.65 -15.12
N SER A 18 0.13 -3.66 -15.26
CA SER A 18 -0.71 -4.18 -14.16
C SER A 18 0.10 -4.72 -12.98
N VAL A 19 1.40 -5.02 -13.18
CA VAL A 19 2.32 -5.51 -12.13
C VAL A 19 3.12 -4.37 -11.49
N SER A 20 3.06 -3.14 -12.02
CA SER A 20 3.89 -2.03 -11.53
C SER A 20 3.16 -0.71 -11.24
N SER A 21 1.82 -0.62 -11.34
CA SER A 21 1.04 0.50 -10.80
C SER A 21 -0.46 0.32 -11.07
N CYS A 22 -1.28 0.13 -10.03
CA CYS A 22 -2.74 0.27 -10.16
C CYS A 22 -3.39 0.72 -8.84
N ALA A 23 -3.48 2.04 -8.68
CA ALA A 23 -4.42 2.68 -7.79
C ALA A 23 -5.85 2.70 -8.38
N VAL A 24 -6.84 2.78 -7.47
CA VAL A 24 -8.24 3.27 -7.63
C VAL A 24 -9.38 2.21 -7.66
N THR A 25 -10.04 2.13 -6.48
CA THR A 25 -11.48 2.10 -6.12
C THR A 25 -12.50 1.21 -6.86
N ALA A 26 -13.33 0.52 -6.08
CA ALA A 26 -14.79 0.66 -6.12
C ALA A 26 -15.43 0.25 -4.79
N VAL A 27 -16.58 0.87 -4.52
CA VAL A 27 -17.35 0.91 -3.27
C VAL A 27 -18.32 -0.27 -3.18
N ALA A 28 -18.56 -0.77 -1.97
CA ALA A 28 -19.76 -1.54 -1.64
C ALA A 28 -20.34 -1.02 -0.32
N VAL A 29 -21.58 -0.53 -0.40
CA VAL A 29 -22.42 0.03 0.67
C VAL A 29 -23.13 -1.11 1.41
N ASP A 30 -23.09 -1.14 2.75
CA ASP A 30 -24.30 -1.23 3.60
C ASP A 30 -24.03 -1.24 5.12
N GLY A 31 -24.80 -0.42 5.86
CA GLY A 31 -25.43 -0.83 7.12
C GLY A 31 -25.00 -0.16 8.42
N ASP A 32 -25.74 0.88 8.84
CA ASP A 32 -25.78 1.60 10.13
C ASP A 32 -25.06 0.93 11.32
N ILE A 33 -23.98 1.56 11.79
CA ILE A 33 -23.28 1.20 13.03
C ILE A 33 -23.70 2.18 14.14
N ILE A 34 -24.67 1.77 14.96
CA ILE A 34 -24.94 2.40 16.26
C ILE A 34 -24.31 1.54 17.35
N THR A 35 -23.37 2.12 18.10
CA THR A 35 -22.77 1.50 19.29
C THR A 35 -23.78 1.49 20.43
N GLN A 36 -24.19 0.30 20.90
CA GLN A 36 -25.03 0.18 22.09
C GLN A 36 -24.20 0.36 23.36
N VAL A 37 -24.59 1.33 24.19
CA VAL A 37 -24.12 1.51 25.57
C VAL A 37 -25.13 0.89 26.54
N SER A 38 -24.65 0.19 27.57
CA SER A 38 -25.49 -0.56 28.52
C SER A 38 -26.27 0.30 29.51
N SER A 39 -25.93 1.59 29.63
CA SER A 39 -26.63 2.59 30.45
C SER A 39 -26.23 4.02 30.07
N VAL A 40 -27.06 5.00 30.46
CA VAL A 40 -26.72 6.43 30.33
C VAL A 40 -25.52 6.79 31.22
N GLU A 41 -25.38 6.20 32.41
CA GLU A 41 -24.24 6.41 33.30
C GLU A 41 -22.92 5.90 32.70
N SER A 42 -22.90 4.73 32.05
CA SER A 42 -21.71 4.25 31.33
C SER A 42 -21.33 5.10 30.12
N ALA A 43 -22.32 5.68 29.42
CA ALA A 43 -22.06 6.62 28.33
C ALA A 43 -21.51 7.95 28.88
N THR A 44 -22.04 8.39 30.01
CA THR A 44 -21.63 9.63 30.69
C THR A 44 -20.23 9.50 31.31
N ASP A 45 -19.90 8.37 31.92
CA ASP A 45 -18.56 8.10 32.44
C ASP A 45 -17.51 7.96 31.33
N ALA A 46 -17.87 7.41 30.16
CA ALA A 46 -16.99 7.37 28.99
C ALA A 46 -16.75 8.79 28.44
N LEU A 47 -17.80 9.62 28.34
CA LEU A 47 -17.72 11.02 27.89
C LEU A 47 -17.02 11.96 28.89
N LEU A 48 -17.10 11.68 30.20
CA LEU A 48 -16.51 12.53 31.25
C LEU A 48 -15.07 12.16 31.61
N ASN A 49 -14.61 10.95 31.27
CA ASN A 49 -13.23 10.51 31.52
C ASN A 49 -12.35 10.55 30.27
N SER A 50 -12.93 10.75 29.09
CA SER A 50 -12.20 10.94 27.84
C SER A 50 -11.66 12.37 27.75
N LYS A 51 -10.38 12.50 27.43
CA LYS A 51 -9.71 13.78 27.18
C LYS A 51 -9.80 14.15 25.71
N HIS A 52 -9.62 15.43 25.43
CA HIS A 52 -9.29 15.89 24.08
C HIS A 52 -7.78 15.78 23.84
N VAL A 53 -7.38 15.58 22.59
CA VAL A 53 -5.94 15.43 22.23
C VAL A 53 -5.13 16.68 22.62
N ASP A 54 -5.73 17.87 22.53
CA ASP A 54 -5.10 19.14 22.92
C ASP A 54 -4.90 19.29 24.43
N GLU A 55 -5.55 18.46 25.25
CA GLU A 55 -5.36 18.37 26.70
C GLU A 55 -4.22 17.41 27.09
N LEU A 56 -3.68 16.63 26.14
CA LEU A 56 -2.58 15.71 26.42
C LEU A 56 -1.26 16.46 26.61
N GLU A 57 -0.38 15.88 27.44
CA GLU A 57 0.97 16.41 27.64
C GLU A 57 1.75 16.27 26.33
N LYS A 58 2.20 17.41 25.78
CA LYS A 58 3.12 17.40 24.64
C LYS A 58 4.44 16.75 25.05
N ASP A 59 4.98 15.93 24.16
CA ASP A 59 6.28 15.35 24.36
C ASP A 59 7.39 16.38 24.11
N GLU A 60 8.58 16.06 24.59
CA GLU A 60 9.79 16.70 24.12
C GLU A 60 9.97 16.43 22.61
N VAL A 61 10.49 17.43 21.88
CA VAL A 61 10.80 17.25 20.45
C VAL A 61 12.03 16.36 20.32
N TYR A 62 11.84 15.20 19.68
CA TYR A 62 12.91 14.31 19.24
C TYR A 62 12.97 14.29 17.71
N PRO A 63 14.16 14.24 17.09
CA PRO A 63 14.28 14.04 15.65
C PRO A 63 13.49 12.81 15.21
N THR A 64 12.70 12.95 14.15
CA THR A 64 11.85 11.89 13.62
C THR A 64 12.41 11.40 12.30
N ILE A 65 12.65 10.10 12.19
CA ILE A 65 13.07 9.46 10.96
C ILE A 65 11.85 8.86 10.28
N LEU A 66 11.48 9.40 9.12
CA LEU A 66 10.43 8.84 8.27
C LEU A 66 11.01 7.74 7.38
N ILE A 67 10.52 6.52 7.56
CA ILE A 67 10.94 5.34 6.80
C ILE A 67 9.80 4.98 5.84
N HIS A 68 9.96 5.43 4.60
CA HIS A 68 8.90 5.38 3.59
C HIS A 68 8.58 3.95 3.11
N GLY A 69 7.42 3.77 2.46
CA GLY A 69 6.97 2.53 1.87
C GLY A 69 7.66 2.18 0.55
N ILE A 70 7.20 1.13 -0.11
CA ILE A 70 7.78 0.71 -1.40
C ILE A 70 7.63 1.83 -2.43
N GLY A 71 8.74 2.18 -3.07
CA GLY A 71 8.68 3.02 -4.26
C GLY A 71 8.46 4.53 -4.04
N GLN A 72 8.78 5.04 -2.86
CA GLN A 72 8.73 6.48 -2.57
C GLN A 72 10.10 7.16 -2.68
N ALA A 73 11.14 6.44 -3.12
CA ALA A 73 12.40 7.06 -3.53
C ALA A 73 12.76 6.57 -4.93
N LYS A 74 13.11 7.50 -5.82
CA LYS A 74 13.59 7.11 -7.15
C LYS A 74 15.02 6.59 -7.03
N THR A 75 15.32 5.56 -7.80
CA THR A 75 16.68 5.01 -7.89
C THR A 75 17.10 4.91 -9.34
N PHE A 76 18.39 5.17 -9.58
CA PHE A 76 18.98 5.18 -10.90
C PHE A 76 20.16 4.22 -10.93
N MET A 77 20.18 3.34 -11.93
CA MET A 77 21.29 2.43 -12.16
C MET A 77 22.53 3.24 -12.57
N LEU A 78 23.69 2.85 -12.08
CA LEU A 78 24.97 3.47 -12.43
C LEU A 78 25.68 2.67 -13.52
N ASP A 79 26.42 3.37 -14.38
CA ASP A 79 27.37 2.76 -15.31
C ASP A 79 28.74 2.52 -14.63
N GLY A 80 29.67 1.89 -15.35
CA GLY A 80 31.01 1.59 -14.82
C GLY A 80 31.88 2.81 -14.54
N GLU A 81 31.44 4.02 -14.90
CA GLU A 81 32.09 5.30 -14.60
C GLU A 81 31.41 6.02 -13.42
N GLY A 82 30.32 5.48 -12.89
CA GLY A 82 29.54 6.06 -11.80
C GLY A 82 28.52 7.12 -12.25
N ASN A 83 28.24 7.24 -13.55
CA ASN A 83 27.17 8.10 -14.08
C ASN A 83 25.85 7.32 -14.18
N ASP A 84 24.74 8.02 -14.40
CA ASP A 84 23.45 7.36 -14.64
C ASP A 84 23.51 6.52 -15.93
N ALA A 85 23.27 5.22 -15.81
CA ALA A 85 23.14 4.34 -16.95
C ALA A 85 21.89 4.73 -17.76
N VAL A 86 22.03 4.69 -19.09
CA VAL A 86 20.97 5.02 -20.04
C VAL A 86 20.72 3.89 -21.02
N ASP A 87 19.48 3.80 -21.50
CA ASP A 87 19.09 2.91 -22.58
C ASP A 87 19.58 3.42 -23.96
N PRO A 88 19.39 2.64 -25.05
CA PRO A 88 19.79 3.07 -26.39
C PRO A 88 19.13 4.36 -26.89
N ASP A 89 17.99 4.76 -26.31
CA ASP A 89 17.26 5.99 -26.63
C ASP A 89 17.69 7.17 -25.72
N GLY A 90 18.68 6.96 -24.84
CA GLY A 90 19.23 7.96 -23.92
C GLY A 90 18.42 8.20 -22.66
N LYS A 91 17.42 7.35 -22.36
CA LYS A 91 16.61 7.45 -21.14
C LYS A 91 17.30 6.72 -19.98
N LYS A 92 17.32 7.35 -18.81
CA LYS A 92 17.90 6.77 -17.59
C LYS A 92 17.19 5.47 -17.20
N ILE A 93 17.98 4.48 -16.82
CA ILE A 93 17.49 3.19 -16.30
C ILE A 93 17.24 3.36 -14.81
N THR A 94 15.98 3.18 -14.41
CA THR A 94 15.52 3.34 -13.03
C THR A 94 15.37 1.98 -12.34
N GLY A 95 15.79 1.90 -11.07
CA GLY A 95 15.43 0.78 -10.18
C GLY A 95 14.04 0.99 -9.58
N TRP A 96 13.64 2.25 -9.39
CA TRP A 96 12.27 2.64 -9.12
C TRP A 96 11.95 4.03 -9.71
N PRO A 97 10.79 4.21 -10.40
CA PRO A 97 9.85 3.16 -10.83
C PRO A 97 10.55 2.10 -11.69
N LEU A 98 10.09 0.85 -11.65
CA LEU A 98 10.72 -0.23 -12.40
C LEU A 98 10.82 0.12 -13.90
N TYR A 99 12.00 -0.02 -14.46
CA TYR A 99 12.28 0.31 -15.86
C TYR A 99 12.02 -0.90 -16.74
N PHE A 100 11.27 -0.70 -17.83
CA PHE A 100 11.03 -1.73 -18.85
C PHE A 100 11.32 -1.16 -20.24
N TYR A 101 12.21 -1.82 -20.99
CA TYR A 101 12.42 -1.49 -22.41
C TYR A 101 11.36 -2.17 -23.28
N VAL A 102 10.20 -1.52 -23.38
CA VAL A 102 8.98 -2.03 -24.01
C VAL A 102 9.15 -2.52 -25.46
N PRO A 103 9.86 -1.82 -26.37
CA PRO A 103 9.94 -2.25 -27.77
C PRO A 103 10.52 -3.65 -27.94
N GLU A 104 11.54 -3.99 -27.15
CA GLU A 104 12.17 -5.31 -27.21
C GLU A 104 11.25 -6.40 -26.65
N LEU A 105 10.55 -6.13 -25.53
CA LEU A 105 9.62 -7.07 -24.91
C LEU A 105 8.49 -7.46 -25.87
N VAL A 106 7.91 -6.49 -26.56
CA VAL A 106 6.81 -6.74 -27.51
C VAL A 106 7.32 -7.55 -28.69
N ILE A 107 8.45 -7.17 -29.30
CA ILE A 107 9.00 -7.87 -30.47
C ILE A 107 9.24 -9.35 -30.14
N LYS A 108 9.79 -9.66 -28.96
CA LYS A 108 10.01 -11.04 -28.50
C LYS A 108 8.70 -11.85 -28.43
N LEU A 109 7.58 -11.24 -28.03
CA LEU A 109 6.31 -11.93 -27.79
C LEU A 109 5.42 -12.12 -29.04
N ILE A 110 5.57 -11.33 -30.11
CA ILE A 110 4.66 -11.35 -31.28
C ILE A 110 4.55 -12.73 -31.93
N VAL A 111 5.69 -13.38 -32.23
CA VAL A 111 5.68 -14.67 -32.95
C VAL A 111 5.07 -15.78 -32.10
N PRO A 112 5.47 -16.00 -30.83
CA PRO A 112 4.84 -16.98 -29.95
C PRO A 112 3.34 -16.76 -29.76
N ILE A 113 2.88 -15.50 -29.66
CA ILE A 113 1.45 -15.19 -29.58
C ILE A 113 0.72 -15.63 -30.83
N ILE A 114 1.19 -15.24 -32.02
CA ILE A 114 0.56 -15.60 -33.30
C ILE A 114 0.51 -17.13 -33.47
N LEU A 115 1.61 -17.83 -33.18
CA LEU A 115 1.65 -19.29 -33.27
C LEU A 115 0.70 -19.94 -32.26
N SER A 116 0.61 -19.42 -31.03
CA SER A 116 -0.29 -19.96 -30.02
C SER A 116 -1.76 -19.71 -30.35
N LEU A 117 -2.07 -18.58 -30.97
CA LEU A 117 -3.41 -18.28 -31.52
C LEU A 117 -3.78 -19.23 -32.66
N ILE A 118 -2.88 -19.47 -33.63
CA ILE A 118 -3.16 -20.34 -34.78
C ILE A 118 -3.32 -21.79 -34.35
N THR A 119 -2.41 -22.27 -33.49
CA THR A 119 -2.35 -23.69 -33.10
C THR A 119 -3.28 -24.04 -31.95
N GLN A 120 -3.80 -23.05 -31.24
CA GLN A 120 -4.55 -23.22 -30.00
C GLN A 120 -3.76 -24.08 -28.97
N LYS A 121 -2.44 -23.90 -28.93
CA LYS A 121 -1.50 -24.56 -28.01
C LYS A 121 -0.40 -23.59 -27.64
N ASP A 122 0.23 -23.79 -26.48
CA ASP A 122 1.40 -23.00 -26.10
C ASP A 122 2.57 -23.33 -27.05
N CYS A 123 2.91 -22.37 -27.91
CA CYS A 123 4.03 -22.46 -28.86
C CYS A 123 5.24 -21.67 -28.37
N GLY A 124 5.55 -21.77 -27.07
CA GLY A 124 6.65 -21.07 -26.42
C GLY A 124 6.26 -19.70 -25.86
N PHE A 125 4.97 -19.39 -25.80
CA PHE A 125 4.48 -18.09 -25.32
C PHE A 125 4.77 -17.90 -23.84
N SER A 126 4.52 -18.91 -23.01
CA SER A 126 4.88 -18.92 -21.58
C SER A 126 6.37 -18.69 -21.35
N LYS A 127 7.22 -19.48 -22.02
CA LYS A 127 8.67 -19.40 -21.91
C LYS A 127 9.21 -18.04 -22.37
N THR A 128 8.66 -17.48 -23.45
CA THR A 128 9.06 -16.14 -23.90
C THR A 128 8.61 -15.08 -22.91
N ALA A 129 7.43 -15.20 -22.31
CA ALA A 129 6.98 -14.28 -21.26
C ALA A 129 7.90 -14.34 -20.02
N TYR A 130 8.26 -15.54 -19.57
CA TYR A 130 9.26 -15.73 -18.52
C TYR A 130 10.57 -15.01 -18.84
N ASN A 131 11.19 -15.32 -19.99
CA ASN A 131 12.46 -14.71 -20.37
C ASN A 131 12.33 -13.19 -20.49
N ALA A 132 11.23 -12.69 -21.05
CA ALA A 132 11.01 -11.26 -21.22
C ALA A 132 10.98 -10.52 -19.87
N VAL A 133 10.24 -11.05 -18.88
CA VAL A 133 10.17 -10.45 -17.54
C VAL A 133 11.49 -10.63 -16.80
N TYR A 134 12.09 -11.82 -16.85
CA TYR A 134 13.35 -12.11 -16.20
C TYR A 134 14.47 -11.20 -16.72
N ASP A 135 14.67 -11.13 -18.05
CA ASP A 135 15.66 -10.24 -18.68
C ASP A 135 15.40 -8.77 -18.31
N ALA A 136 14.12 -8.38 -18.27
CA ALA A 136 13.75 -7.00 -17.99
C ALA A 136 14.04 -6.58 -16.55
N LEU A 137 14.06 -7.50 -15.59
CA LEU A 137 14.18 -7.19 -14.16
C LEU A 137 15.46 -7.74 -13.52
N GLU A 138 16.22 -8.58 -14.22
CA GLU A 138 17.47 -9.15 -13.71
C GLU A 138 18.49 -8.08 -13.29
N TYR A 139 18.39 -6.87 -13.83
CA TYR A 139 19.30 -5.76 -13.55
C TYR A 139 19.21 -5.21 -12.12
N ILE A 140 18.06 -5.33 -11.43
CA ILE A 140 17.88 -4.90 -10.02
C ILE A 140 18.26 -5.97 -8.99
N ALA A 141 18.65 -7.15 -9.46
CA ALA A 141 18.76 -8.31 -8.61
C ALA A 141 20.15 -8.47 -7.98
N TYR A 142 20.23 -9.36 -6.99
CA TYR A 142 21.48 -9.68 -6.30
C TYR A 142 22.08 -11.00 -6.79
N ASN A 143 23.39 -11.11 -6.67
CA ASN A 143 24.14 -12.35 -6.81
C ASN A 143 23.96 -13.22 -5.56
N GLU A 144 24.30 -14.52 -5.67
CA GLU A 144 24.23 -15.42 -4.50
C GLU A 144 25.12 -14.96 -3.34
N ASP A 145 26.25 -14.32 -3.64
CA ASP A 145 27.16 -13.73 -2.65
C ASP A 145 26.62 -12.45 -2.00
N GLY A 146 25.36 -12.08 -2.25
CA GLY A 146 24.68 -10.95 -1.65
C GLY A 146 25.18 -9.59 -2.15
N THR A 147 25.94 -9.54 -3.25
CA THR A 147 26.30 -8.29 -3.94
C THR A 147 25.25 -7.92 -4.98
N PRO A 148 24.95 -6.63 -5.20
CA PRO A 148 24.04 -6.22 -6.27
C PRO A 148 24.66 -6.53 -7.65
N LYS A 149 23.84 -6.93 -8.64
CA LYS A 149 24.32 -7.12 -10.01
C LYS A 149 24.73 -5.82 -10.69
N ASN A 150 24.05 -4.74 -10.35
CA ASN A 150 24.35 -3.38 -10.81
C ASN A 150 24.22 -2.42 -9.63
N ASP A 151 25.05 -1.39 -9.63
CA ASP A 151 24.97 -0.36 -8.60
C ASP A 151 23.80 0.58 -8.86
N PHE A 152 23.12 0.99 -7.80
CA PHE A 152 22.06 1.99 -7.86
C PHE A 152 22.37 3.11 -6.89
N ARG A 153 22.17 4.34 -7.34
CA ARG A 153 22.07 5.49 -6.43
C ARG A 153 20.61 5.81 -6.15
N VAL A 154 20.35 6.22 -4.93
CA VAL A 154 19.08 6.84 -4.55
C VAL A 154 19.12 8.32 -4.98
N GLU A 155 17.98 8.86 -5.40
CA GLU A 155 17.86 10.29 -5.68
C GLU A 155 18.18 11.12 -4.43
N ASN A 156 18.98 12.17 -4.60
CA ASN A 156 19.74 12.80 -3.51
C ASN A 156 18.90 13.80 -2.69
N TYR A 157 17.68 13.45 -2.30
CA TYR A 157 16.81 14.27 -1.42
C TYR A 157 16.49 13.62 -0.08
N GLY A 158 17.03 12.43 0.21
CA GLY A 158 16.92 11.80 1.51
C GLY A 158 18.22 11.79 2.31
N ASN A 159 18.15 11.17 3.48
CA ASN A 159 19.25 10.95 4.41
C ASN A 159 19.82 12.25 5.01
N ARG A 160 18.96 13.26 5.16
CA ARG A 160 19.20 14.54 5.82
C ARG A 160 17.89 15.12 6.38
N SER A 161 17.98 16.21 7.14
CA SER A 161 16.79 16.89 7.63
C SER A 161 16.04 17.55 6.47
N VAL A 162 14.72 17.71 6.59
CA VAL A 162 13.90 18.37 5.57
C VAL A 162 14.27 19.85 5.44
N ALA A 163 14.79 20.48 6.50
CA ALA A 163 15.31 21.84 6.45
C ALA A 163 16.51 22.02 5.48
N GLU A 164 17.26 20.95 5.21
CA GLU A 164 18.39 20.95 4.27
C GLU A 164 17.96 20.71 2.82
N CYS A 165 16.70 20.36 2.58
CA CYS A 165 16.16 20.09 1.25
C CYS A 165 15.76 21.36 0.50
N THR A 166 15.82 21.32 -0.83
CA THR A 166 15.24 22.38 -1.68
C THR A 166 13.71 22.32 -1.65
N GLU A 167 13.02 23.37 -2.08
CA GLU A 167 11.55 23.39 -2.07
C GLU A 167 10.93 22.28 -2.97
N GLU A 168 11.56 21.95 -4.10
CA GLU A 168 11.12 20.83 -4.97
C GLU A 168 11.26 19.46 -4.27
N GLU A 169 12.35 19.30 -3.51
CA GLU A 169 12.58 18.11 -2.71
C GLU A 169 11.58 18.00 -1.55
N LYS A 170 11.26 19.12 -0.90
CA LYS A 170 10.23 19.18 0.15
C LYS A 170 8.85 18.82 -0.38
N GLU A 171 8.46 19.38 -1.53
CA GLU A 171 7.20 19.05 -2.20
C GLU A 171 7.13 17.55 -2.48
N THR A 172 8.20 16.96 -3.02
CA THR A 172 8.30 15.52 -3.26
C THR A 172 8.13 14.70 -1.96
N ILE A 173 8.79 15.10 -0.87
CA ILE A 173 8.69 14.42 0.43
C ILE A 173 7.27 14.49 0.99
N TYR A 174 6.64 15.66 0.98
CA TYR A 174 5.28 15.87 1.50
C TYR A 174 4.21 15.25 0.59
N ASP A 175 4.46 15.09 -0.71
CA ASP A 175 3.60 14.34 -1.62
C ASP A 175 3.63 12.83 -1.33
N HIS A 176 4.79 12.29 -0.97
CA HIS A 176 4.90 10.90 -0.55
C HIS A 176 4.19 10.64 0.77
N VAL A 177 4.41 11.52 1.76
CA VAL A 177 3.77 11.42 3.08
C VAL A 177 3.36 12.83 3.54
N PRO A 178 2.06 13.16 3.60
CA PRO A 178 1.58 14.53 3.83
C PRO A 178 1.62 14.95 5.30
N ILE A 179 2.82 14.92 5.89
CA ILE A 179 3.10 15.24 7.30
C ILE A 179 3.58 16.69 7.51
N LYS A 180 3.30 17.60 6.57
CA LYS A 180 3.71 19.01 6.72
C LYS A 180 3.17 19.66 8.00
N GLY A 181 1.97 19.28 8.44
CA GLY A 181 1.39 19.75 9.70
C GLY A 181 2.26 19.43 10.93
N TYR A 182 3.01 18.32 10.89
CA TYR A 182 3.96 17.95 11.94
C TYR A 182 5.16 18.90 11.97
N THR A 183 5.78 19.14 10.82
CA THR A 183 6.93 20.06 10.72
C THR A 183 6.57 21.51 11.00
N ASP A 184 5.32 21.91 10.76
CA ASP A 184 4.82 23.24 11.17
C ASP A 184 4.83 23.42 12.70
N VAL A 185 4.82 22.32 13.48
CA VAL A 185 4.89 22.31 14.94
C VAL A 185 6.32 22.13 15.46
N VAL A 186 7.07 21.16 14.90
CA VAL A 186 8.40 20.78 15.43
C VAL A 186 9.59 21.38 14.67
N GLY A 187 9.37 22.01 13.52
CA GLY A 187 10.43 22.47 12.62
C GLY A 187 10.94 21.38 11.67
N GLU A 188 11.25 21.77 10.43
CA GLU A 188 11.77 20.86 9.38
C GLU A 188 13.15 20.28 9.72
N GLU A 189 13.91 20.91 10.61
CA GLU A 189 15.20 20.43 11.11
C GLU A 189 15.08 19.17 11.98
N ASN A 190 13.87 18.87 12.47
CA ASN A 190 13.56 17.71 13.30
C ASN A 190 12.88 16.57 12.54
N LEU A 191 12.68 16.70 11.22
CA LEU A 191 12.19 15.62 10.37
C LEU A 191 13.29 15.18 9.40
N TYR A 192 13.61 13.89 9.37
CA TYR A 192 14.60 13.30 8.48
C TYR A 192 13.91 12.29 7.56
N TYR A 193 14.02 12.50 6.25
CA TYR A 193 13.47 11.58 5.25
C TYR A 193 14.50 10.50 4.93
N PHE A 194 14.25 9.25 5.30
CA PHE A 194 15.15 8.14 4.99
C PHE A 194 14.84 7.59 3.59
N ALA A 195 15.58 8.05 2.58
CA ALA A 195 15.43 7.57 1.20
C ALA A 195 16.33 6.37 0.97
N TYR A 196 15.75 5.26 0.51
CA TYR A 196 16.45 4.01 0.27
C TYR A 196 15.96 3.29 -0.99
N ASN A 197 16.78 2.37 -1.50
CA ASN A 197 16.38 1.52 -2.62
C ASN A 197 15.42 0.44 -2.12
N SER A 198 14.12 0.52 -2.46
CA SER A 198 13.14 -0.49 -2.05
C SER A 198 13.44 -1.90 -2.58
N PHE A 199 14.25 -2.01 -3.63
CA PHE A 199 14.74 -3.28 -4.19
C PHE A 199 16.23 -3.52 -3.88
N GLY A 200 16.71 -2.97 -2.76
CA GLY A 200 18.11 -3.06 -2.33
C GLY A 200 18.38 -4.20 -1.34
N ASP A 201 19.57 -4.15 -0.74
CA ASP A 201 19.98 -5.04 0.34
C ASP A 201 19.44 -4.51 1.69
N MET A 202 18.65 -5.33 2.37
CA MET A 202 18.02 -4.99 3.65
C MET A 202 19.02 -4.49 4.70
N TYR A 203 20.19 -5.10 4.81
CA TYR A 203 21.14 -4.77 5.88
C TYR A 203 22.07 -3.62 5.50
N GLU A 204 22.34 -3.39 4.22
CA GLU A 204 22.92 -2.11 3.78
C GLU A 204 21.95 -0.94 4.05
N ILE A 205 20.65 -1.17 3.88
CA ILE A 205 19.61 -0.18 4.22
C ILE A 205 19.60 0.07 5.73
N VAL A 206 19.62 -0.98 6.57
CA VAL A 206 19.70 -0.83 8.04
C VAL A 206 20.96 -0.07 8.46
N ASP A 207 22.14 -0.40 7.91
CA ASP A 207 23.39 0.30 8.20
C ASP A 207 23.30 1.80 7.85
N ASN A 208 22.58 2.15 6.77
CA ASN A 208 22.38 3.55 6.37
C ASN A 208 21.33 4.25 7.25
N LEU A 209 20.30 3.54 7.71
CA LEU A 209 19.35 4.04 8.70
C LEU A 209 20.06 4.37 10.01
N GLU A 210 20.94 3.51 10.50
CA GLU A 210 21.75 3.75 11.69
C GLU A 210 22.60 5.02 11.56
N LYS A 211 23.28 5.20 10.42
CA LYS A 211 24.07 6.42 10.17
C LYS A 211 23.19 7.67 10.19
N LEU A 212 21.96 7.58 9.69
CA LEU A 212 21.01 8.69 9.72
C LEU A 212 20.50 8.98 11.13
N ILE A 213 20.19 7.96 11.93
CA ILE A 213 19.83 8.07 13.35
C ILE A 213 20.96 8.79 14.11
N GLU A 214 22.19 8.35 13.93
CA GLU A 214 23.37 8.97 14.54
C GLU A 214 23.59 10.41 14.08
N LYS A 215 23.34 10.71 12.80
CA LYS A 215 23.38 12.08 12.29
C LYS A 215 22.30 12.95 12.94
N ALA A 216 21.05 12.48 12.97
CA ALA A 216 19.94 13.24 13.53
C ALA A 216 20.12 13.55 15.01
N LYS A 217 20.63 12.59 15.80
CA LYS A 217 21.03 12.80 17.20
C LYS A 217 22.09 13.89 17.34
N ARG A 218 23.15 13.85 16.51
CA ARG A 218 24.21 14.88 16.53
C ARG A 218 23.71 16.25 16.13
N ASP A 219 22.90 16.34 15.08
CA ASP A 219 22.42 17.60 14.51
C ASP A 219 21.45 18.31 15.47
N THR A 220 20.63 17.55 16.19
CA THR A 220 19.62 18.08 17.12
C THR A 220 20.09 18.13 18.57
N GLY A 221 21.21 17.48 18.90
CA GLY A 221 21.72 17.35 20.27
C GLY A 221 20.87 16.44 21.17
N LYS A 222 20.08 15.54 20.57
CA LYS A 222 19.21 14.59 21.28
C LYS A 222 19.87 13.22 21.38
N ASP A 223 19.56 12.50 22.45
CA ASP A 223 20.09 11.14 22.67
C ASP A 223 19.24 10.06 21.99
N LYS A 224 18.02 10.40 21.54
CA LYS A 224 17.06 9.47 20.94
C LYS A 224 16.38 10.06 19.70
N VAL A 225 15.74 9.19 18.92
CA VAL A 225 14.89 9.55 17.76
C VAL A 225 13.49 8.95 17.90
N ASN A 226 12.53 9.49 17.16
CA ASN A 226 11.28 8.79 16.82
C ASN A 226 11.44 8.09 15.46
N LEU A 227 10.84 6.91 15.29
CA LEU A 227 10.72 6.24 13.99
C LEU A 227 9.26 6.30 13.53
N LEU A 228 9.06 6.62 12.24
CA LEU A 228 7.76 6.56 11.57
C LEU A 228 7.86 5.61 10.36
N PRO A 229 7.75 4.28 10.57
CA PRO A 229 7.80 3.31 9.49
C PRO A 229 6.43 3.11 8.84
N ILE A 230 6.40 3.15 7.50
CA ILE A 230 5.18 3.05 6.70
C ILE A 230 5.31 1.90 5.70
N SER A 231 4.33 0.99 5.60
CA SER A 231 4.31 -0.09 4.60
C SER A 231 5.61 -0.92 4.63
N LEU A 232 6.37 -1.01 3.52
CA LEU A 232 7.70 -1.65 3.44
C LEU A 232 8.69 -1.10 4.48
N GLY A 233 8.57 0.17 4.88
CA GLY A 233 9.35 0.74 5.99
C GLY A 233 9.14 -0.03 7.30
N GLY A 234 8.00 -0.69 7.48
CA GLY A 234 7.76 -1.65 8.55
C GLY A 234 8.70 -2.85 8.52
N ALA A 235 9.02 -3.41 7.34
CA ALA A 235 10.02 -4.48 7.22
C ALA A 235 11.44 -3.96 7.51
N VAL A 236 11.77 -2.73 7.10
CA VAL A 236 13.04 -2.09 7.50
C VAL A 236 13.11 -1.92 9.02
N SER A 237 12.00 -1.53 9.67
CA SER A 237 11.89 -1.48 11.14
C SER A 237 12.08 -2.84 11.80
N VAL A 238 11.53 -3.92 11.22
CA VAL A 238 11.76 -5.30 11.70
C VAL A 238 13.26 -5.63 11.70
N ALA A 239 13.96 -5.36 10.60
CA ALA A 239 15.39 -5.62 10.48
C ALA A 239 16.20 -4.80 11.49
N TYR A 240 15.93 -3.49 11.60
CA TYR A 240 16.59 -2.60 12.55
C TYR A 240 16.38 -3.02 14.01
N VAL A 241 15.14 -3.36 14.40
CA VAL A 241 14.81 -3.84 15.74
C VAL A 241 15.44 -5.23 16.03
N GLY A 242 15.68 -6.02 14.99
CA GLY A 242 16.46 -7.25 15.08
C GLY A 242 17.92 -7.01 15.48
N GLU A 243 18.54 -5.96 14.92
CA GLU A 243 19.93 -5.58 15.20
C GLU A 243 20.10 -4.84 16.53
N HIS A 244 19.08 -4.09 16.95
CA HIS A 244 19.13 -3.23 18.14
C HIS A 244 18.10 -3.60 19.20
N PRO A 245 18.00 -4.87 19.67
CA PRO A 245 16.87 -5.37 20.46
C PRO A 245 16.63 -4.68 21.82
N GLN A 246 17.51 -3.77 22.24
CA GLN A 246 17.37 -2.96 23.46
C GLN A 246 16.69 -1.60 23.24
N GLY A 247 16.68 -1.07 22.01
CA GLY A 247 15.99 0.19 21.67
C GLY A 247 16.55 1.43 22.35
N GLU A 248 17.85 1.45 22.68
CA GLU A 248 18.49 2.52 23.47
C GLU A 248 18.38 3.89 22.78
N ASP A 249 18.44 3.92 21.45
CA ASP A 249 18.39 5.13 20.64
C ASP A 249 16.95 5.60 20.31
N ILE A 250 15.93 4.88 20.75
CA ILE A 250 14.55 5.11 20.30
C ILE A 250 13.71 5.70 21.44
N ASN A 251 12.93 6.74 21.12
CA ASN A 251 11.92 7.35 21.98
C ASN A 251 10.52 6.78 21.66
N LYS A 252 10.15 6.80 20.37
CA LYS A 252 8.88 6.25 19.87
C LYS A 252 9.05 5.50 18.56
N ILE A 253 8.15 4.56 18.32
CA ILE A 253 7.89 3.98 17.00
C ILE A 253 6.40 4.14 16.72
N VAL A 254 6.05 4.88 15.66
CA VAL A 254 4.68 5.01 15.16
C VAL A 254 4.60 4.23 13.86
N LEU A 255 4.02 3.03 13.91
CA LEU A 255 3.86 2.16 12.75
C LEU A 255 2.58 2.53 12.00
N VAL A 256 2.67 2.65 10.68
CA VAL A 256 1.51 2.91 9.83
C VAL A 256 1.43 1.87 8.73
N VAL A 257 0.41 1.02 8.79
CA VAL A 257 0.21 -0.15 7.93
C VAL A 257 1.51 -0.93 7.66
N PRO A 258 2.28 -1.29 8.70
CA PRO A 258 3.62 -1.87 8.53
C PRO A 258 3.57 -3.26 7.90
N ALA A 259 4.51 -3.56 6.99
CA ALA A 259 4.77 -4.93 6.52
C ALA A 259 5.52 -5.76 7.58
N ALA A 260 4.99 -5.86 8.80
CA ALA A 260 5.71 -6.45 9.93
C ALA A 260 5.93 -7.97 9.80
N ASP A 261 4.97 -8.69 9.22
CA ASP A 261 5.06 -10.11 8.85
C ASP A 261 4.75 -10.32 7.35
N GLY A 262 5.03 -9.31 6.52
CA GLY A 262 4.85 -9.41 5.06
C GLY A 262 3.41 -9.63 4.60
N SER A 263 3.27 -10.15 3.37
CA SER A 263 2.01 -10.46 2.67
C SER A 263 2.13 -11.74 1.84
N GLU A 264 1.12 -12.60 1.92
CA GLU A 264 1.04 -13.82 1.10
C GLU A 264 1.12 -13.53 -0.40
N ILE A 265 0.79 -12.33 -0.88
CA ILE A 265 0.90 -11.97 -2.30
C ILE A 265 2.31 -12.28 -2.80
N VAL A 266 3.34 -11.79 -2.09
CA VAL A 266 4.74 -11.98 -2.49
C VAL A 266 5.13 -13.44 -2.41
N GLY A 267 4.83 -14.10 -1.29
CA GLY A 267 5.17 -15.51 -1.10
C GLY A 267 4.50 -16.45 -2.11
N LYS A 268 3.21 -16.25 -2.39
CA LYS A 268 2.46 -17.07 -3.35
C LYS A 268 2.87 -16.81 -4.79
N ILE A 269 3.22 -15.58 -5.18
CA ILE A 269 3.85 -15.31 -6.49
C ILE A 269 5.15 -16.10 -6.59
N MET A 270 6.01 -16.06 -5.57
CA MET A 270 7.27 -16.80 -5.56
C MET A 270 7.07 -18.33 -5.61
N LEU A 271 5.99 -18.86 -5.04
CA LEU A 271 5.64 -20.28 -5.15
C LEU A 271 4.92 -20.65 -6.45
N GLY A 272 4.46 -19.67 -7.25
CA GLY A 272 3.60 -19.92 -8.41
C GLY A 272 2.17 -20.34 -8.04
N GLN A 273 1.70 -19.95 -6.86
CA GLN A 273 0.38 -20.29 -6.30
C GLN A 273 -0.64 -19.16 -6.55
N LEU A 274 -0.95 -18.92 -7.83
CA LEU A 274 -1.93 -17.90 -8.23
C LEU A 274 -3.36 -18.45 -8.27
N ASP A 275 -4.35 -17.57 -8.15
CA ASP A 275 -5.76 -17.94 -8.26
C ASP A 275 -6.18 -18.15 -9.73
N TYR A 276 -6.23 -19.43 -10.13
CA TYR A 276 -6.76 -19.87 -11.42
C TYR A 276 -8.15 -20.50 -11.34
N SER A 277 -8.88 -20.22 -10.25
CA SER A 277 -10.31 -20.51 -10.21
C SER A 277 -11.02 -19.83 -11.39
N ASP A 278 -12.17 -20.37 -11.75
CA ASP A 278 -12.89 -19.89 -12.93
C ASP A 278 -13.29 -18.41 -12.81
N GLU A 279 -13.72 -18.00 -11.62
CA GLU A 279 -13.97 -16.59 -11.32
C GLU A 279 -12.67 -15.80 -11.14
N GLY A 280 -11.65 -16.36 -10.48
CA GLY A 280 -10.32 -15.78 -10.36
C GLY A 280 -9.78 -15.29 -11.69
N LEU A 281 -9.63 -16.19 -12.66
CA LEU A 281 -9.00 -15.89 -13.94
C LEU A 281 -9.87 -15.04 -14.88
N TYR A 282 -11.17 -15.32 -14.99
CA TYR A 282 -12.03 -14.73 -16.03
C TYR A 282 -12.95 -13.61 -15.55
N ARG A 283 -12.96 -13.31 -14.24
CA ARG A 283 -13.81 -12.29 -13.65
C ARG A 283 -13.03 -11.33 -12.76
N ASN A 284 -12.22 -11.85 -11.83
CA ASN A 284 -11.70 -11.08 -10.70
C ASN A 284 -10.28 -10.53 -10.89
N MET A 285 -9.35 -11.34 -11.41
CA MET A 285 -7.93 -11.01 -11.46
C MET A 285 -7.66 -9.67 -12.15
N PHE A 286 -8.02 -9.54 -13.43
CA PHE A 286 -7.73 -8.33 -14.21
C PHE A 286 -8.62 -7.14 -13.86
N THR A 287 -9.86 -7.37 -13.43
CA THR A 287 -10.75 -6.28 -13.00
C THR A 287 -10.29 -5.66 -11.69
N LYS A 288 -9.87 -6.48 -10.71
CA LYS A 288 -9.34 -5.96 -9.44
C LYS A 288 -7.93 -5.39 -9.60
N LEU A 289 -7.09 -5.97 -10.47
CA LEU A 289 -5.80 -5.37 -10.81
C LEU A 289 -5.96 -4.00 -11.45
N CYS A 290 -6.81 -3.85 -12.47
CA CYS A 290 -6.97 -2.57 -13.18
C CYS A 290 -7.95 -1.57 -12.52
N GLY A 291 -8.56 -1.95 -11.39
CA GLY A 291 -9.71 -1.26 -10.80
C GLY A 291 -11.03 -1.69 -11.44
N VAL A 292 -12.03 -2.08 -10.63
CA VAL A 292 -13.27 -2.69 -11.15
C VAL A 292 -14.16 -1.68 -11.88
N ASP A 293 -13.96 -0.39 -11.62
CA ASP A 293 -14.59 0.74 -12.31
C ASP A 293 -13.85 1.14 -13.61
N SER A 294 -12.72 0.49 -13.91
CA SER A 294 -12.01 0.67 -15.17
C SER A 294 -12.46 -0.37 -16.19
N TYR A 295 -12.88 0.08 -17.39
CA TYR A 295 -13.24 -0.84 -18.49
C TYR A 295 -12.06 -1.73 -18.93
N THR A 296 -10.83 -1.35 -18.58
CA THR A 296 -9.60 -2.02 -18.99
C THR A 296 -9.54 -3.47 -18.52
N GLY A 297 -9.80 -3.73 -17.23
CA GLY A 297 -9.78 -5.10 -16.70
C GLY A 297 -10.85 -6.00 -17.35
N TRP A 298 -12.04 -5.44 -17.58
CA TRP A 298 -13.13 -6.11 -18.29
C TRP A 298 -12.76 -6.41 -19.75
N LEU A 299 -12.07 -5.49 -20.43
CA LEU A 299 -11.58 -5.71 -21.78
C LEU A 299 -10.53 -6.81 -21.84
N ILE A 300 -9.63 -6.88 -20.85
CA ILE A 300 -8.64 -7.98 -20.76
C ILE A 300 -9.35 -9.32 -20.57
N ASN A 301 -10.35 -9.42 -19.69
CA ASN A 301 -11.14 -10.64 -19.49
C ASN A 301 -11.80 -11.14 -20.80
N ILE A 302 -12.24 -10.23 -21.66
CA ILE A 302 -12.73 -10.56 -23.00
C ILE A 302 -11.58 -11.02 -23.89
N ALA A 303 -10.48 -10.27 -23.92
CA ALA A 303 -9.35 -10.49 -24.81
C ALA A 303 -8.67 -11.85 -24.56
N ILE A 304 -8.43 -12.24 -23.31
CA ILE A 304 -7.72 -13.49 -22.98
C ILE A 304 -8.45 -14.74 -23.47
N ARG A 305 -9.78 -14.67 -23.70
CA ARG A 305 -10.58 -15.78 -24.21
C ARG A 305 -10.27 -16.17 -25.66
N VAL A 306 -9.51 -15.38 -26.40
CA VAL A 306 -9.04 -15.81 -27.73
C VAL A 306 -8.01 -16.94 -27.67
N LEU A 307 -7.39 -17.12 -26.49
CA LEU A 307 -6.45 -18.19 -26.20
C LEU A 307 -7.14 -19.28 -25.35
N PRO A 308 -6.71 -20.55 -25.49
CA PRO A 308 -7.13 -21.63 -24.58
C PRO A 308 -6.74 -21.34 -23.13
N LYS A 309 -7.53 -21.85 -22.15
CA LYS A 309 -7.31 -21.56 -20.71
C LYS A 309 -5.89 -21.92 -20.26
N ASN A 310 -5.40 -23.08 -20.67
CA ASN A 310 -4.06 -23.54 -20.31
C ASN A 310 -2.93 -22.69 -20.91
N VAL A 311 -3.14 -22.06 -22.07
CA VAL A 311 -2.16 -21.14 -22.67
C VAL A 311 -2.13 -19.81 -21.91
N VAL A 312 -3.29 -19.32 -21.48
CA VAL A 312 -3.39 -18.12 -20.62
C VAL A 312 -2.71 -18.37 -19.28
N ILE A 313 -3.02 -19.50 -18.62
CA ILE A 313 -2.37 -19.89 -17.36
C ILE A 313 -0.85 -19.99 -17.54
N GLY A 314 -0.38 -20.71 -18.57
CA GLY A 314 1.06 -20.83 -18.82
C GLY A 314 1.74 -19.47 -19.07
N PHE A 315 1.06 -18.53 -19.72
CA PHE A 315 1.56 -17.17 -19.89
C PHE A 315 1.67 -16.44 -18.54
N ILE A 316 0.63 -16.48 -17.70
CA ILE A 316 0.65 -15.85 -16.37
C ILE A 316 1.72 -16.50 -15.48
N ASP A 317 1.83 -17.83 -15.47
CA ASP A 317 2.89 -18.57 -14.76
C ASP A 317 4.28 -18.15 -15.24
N GLY A 318 4.45 -17.97 -16.55
CA GLY A 318 5.70 -17.47 -17.13
C GLY A 318 6.07 -16.09 -16.60
N VAL A 319 5.11 -15.14 -16.62
CA VAL A 319 5.30 -13.79 -16.06
C VAL A 319 5.62 -13.84 -14.57
N ALA A 320 4.84 -14.58 -13.78
CA ALA A 320 5.00 -14.67 -12.34
C ALA A 320 6.33 -15.33 -11.95
N SER A 321 6.72 -16.41 -12.62
CA SER A 321 8.02 -17.06 -12.39
C SER A 321 9.19 -16.16 -12.81
N GLY A 322 9.06 -15.43 -13.92
CA GLY A 322 10.08 -14.48 -14.36
C GLY A 322 10.28 -13.36 -13.34
N LEU A 323 9.19 -12.83 -12.78
CA LEU A 323 9.22 -11.85 -11.69
C LEU A 323 9.82 -12.44 -10.41
N ALA A 324 9.37 -13.63 -10.01
CA ALA A 324 9.84 -14.32 -8.82
C ALA A 324 11.35 -14.56 -8.86
N ASP A 325 11.86 -15.13 -9.95
CA ASP A 325 13.25 -15.57 -10.06
C ASP A 325 14.22 -14.39 -10.31
N SER A 326 13.73 -13.26 -10.83
CA SER A 326 14.56 -12.07 -11.09
C SER A 326 14.52 -11.05 -9.96
N ALA A 327 13.34 -10.59 -9.54
CA ALA A 327 13.17 -9.41 -8.71
C ALA A 327 12.76 -9.69 -7.27
N LEU A 328 12.14 -10.85 -6.98
CA LEU A 328 11.65 -11.17 -5.64
C LEU A 328 12.63 -12.07 -4.88
N ALA A 329 12.93 -13.24 -5.44
CA ALA A 329 13.75 -14.26 -4.79
C ALA A 329 15.20 -13.85 -4.57
N ARG A 330 15.68 -12.84 -5.30
CA ARG A 330 17.08 -12.39 -5.31
C ARG A 330 17.23 -10.96 -4.81
N VAL A 331 16.31 -10.48 -3.99
CA VAL A 331 16.34 -9.14 -3.38
C VAL A 331 15.93 -9.27 -1.92
N THR A 332 16.82 -8.95 -0.97
CA THR A 332 16.58 -9.25 0.46
C THR A 332 15.45 -8.40 1.05
N THR A 333 15.19 -7.18 0.54
CA THR A 333 13.99 -6.41 0.93
C THR A 333 12.69 -7.06 0.51
N MET A 334 12.66 -7.81 -0.61
CA MET A 334 11.46 -8.53 -1.05
C MET A 334 11.17 -9.76 -0.17
N TRP A 335 12.21 -10.41 0.35
CA TRP A 335 12.05 -11.39 1.43
C TRP A 335 11.49 -10.74 2.70
N GLY A 336 11.73 -9.44 2.90
CA GLY A 336 11.07 -8.63 3.93
C GLY A 336 9.54 -8.57 3.82
N LEU A 337 9.00 -8.84 2.64
CA LEU A 337 7.56 -8.88 2.37
C LEU A 337 7.00 -10.31 2.35
N VAL A 338 7.84 -11.33 2.55
CA VAL A 338 7.40 -12.73 2.65
C VAL A 338 6.93 -13.00 4.09
N PRO A 339 5.74 -13.58 4.29
CA PRO A 339 5.30 -13.99 5.62
C PRO A 339 6.23 -15.02 6.23
N SER A 340 6.50 -14.88 7.53
CA SER A 340 7.36 -15.82 8.26
C SER A 340 6.90 -17.27 8.12
N SER A 341 5.59 -17.51 8.02
CA SER A 341 4.99 -18.83 7.82
C SER A 341 5.35 -19.50 6.48
N MET A 342 5.77 -18.73 5.47
CA MET A 342 6.15 -19.21 4.15
C MET A 342 7.67 -19.34 3.96
N TYR A 343 8.46 -18.93 4.96
CA TYR A 343 9.91 -18.89 4.89
C TYR A 343 10.51 -20.25 4.53
N ASP A 344 10.17 -21.32 5.25
CA ASP A 344 10.82 -22.63 5.09
C ASP A 344 10.66 -23.20 3.67
N GLU A 345 9.47 -23.07 3.08
CA GLU A 345 9.17 -23.56 1.73
C GLU A 345 9.94 -22.76 0.67
N LEU A 346 9.93 -21.43 0.80
CA LEU A 346 10.63 -20.53 -0.12
C LEU A 346 12.14 -20.65 0.02
N ALA A 347 12.66 -20.79 1.24
CA ALA A 347 14.07 -21.00 1.54
C ALA A 347 14.57 -22.28 0.88
N ALA A 348 13.81 -23.38 0.98
CA ALA A 348 14.14 -24.64 0.32
C ALA A 348 14.15 -24.52 -1.22
N LYS A 349 13.31 -23.65 -1.79
CA LYS A 349 13.24 -23.42 -3.24
C LYS A 349 14.35 -22.51 -3.77
N TYR A 350 14.68 -21.44 -3.05
CA TYR A 350 15.47 -20.33 -3.59
C TYR A 350 16.84 -20.13 -2.94
N LEU A 351 17.02 -20.53 -1.68
CA LEU A 351 18.25 -20.20 -0.95
C LEU A 351 19.31 -21.28 -1.10
N VAL A 352 20.51 -20.86 -1.49
CA VAL A 352 21.72 -21.69 -1.45
C VAL A 352 22.38 -21.50 -0.09
N LYS A 353 22.35 -22.53 0.76
CA LYS A 353 22.90 -22.45 2.12
C LYS A 353 24.39 -22.05 2.12
N GLY A 354 24.75 -21.16 3.05
CA GLY A 354 26.14 -20.71 3.25
C GLY A 354 26.55 -19.50 2.40
N THR A 355 25.66 -18.97 1.56
CA THR A 355 25.91 -17.71 0.85
C THR A 355 25.52 -16.51 1.71
N LYS A 356 26.11 -15.32 1.44
CA LYS A 356 25.72 -14.09 2.16
C LYS A 356 24.23 -13.82 2.01
N PHE A 357 23.69 -13.94 0.79
CA PHE A 357 22.27 -13.70 0.54
C PHE A 357 21.39 -14.60 1.41
N ALA A 358 21.68 -15.91 1.47
CA ALA A 358 20.91 -16.83 2.32
C ALA A 358 21.02 -16.50 3.81
N ASN A 359 22.21 -16.10 4.27
CA ASN A 359 22.43 -15.70 5.66
C ASN A 359 21.67 -14.41 6.00
N ASP A 360 21.63 -13.42 5.10
CA ASP A 360 20.89 -12.17 5.32
C ASP A 360 19.39 -12.42 5.34
N VAL A 361 18.87 -13.27 4.45
CA VAL A 361 17.46 -13.67 4.46
C VAL A 361 17.11 -14.44 5.74
N GLU A 362 17.97 -15.36 6.21
CA GLU A 362 17.79 -16.05 7.49
C GLU A 362 17.87 -15.09 8.70
N ARG A 363 18.80 -14.12 8.66
CA ARG A 363 18.92 -13.07 9.68
C ARG A 363 17.65 -12.23 9.75
N PHE A 364 17.07 -11.86 8.60
CA PHE A 364 15.80 -11.14 8.55
C PHE A 364 14.66 -11.99 9.10
N HIS A 365 14.54 -13.25 8.69
CA HIS A 365 13.51 -14.15 9.20
C HIS A 365 13.58 -14.29 10.73
N ASN A 366 14.79 -14.40 11.28
CA ASN A 366 14.99 -14.41 12.73
C ASN A 366 14.55 -13.11 13.40
N ALA A 367 14.80 -11.94 12.78
CA ALA A 367 14.30 -10.67 13.28
C ALA A 367 12.76 -10.60 13.23
N GLN A 368 12.15 -11.06 12.13
CA GLN A 368 10.71 -11.10 11.91
C GLN A 368 9.98 -11.93 12.98
N VAL A 369 10.40 -13.17 13.23
CA VAL A 369 9.75 -14.03 14.24
C VAL A 369 9.96 -13.54 15.68
N ASN A 370 10.96 -12.69 15.92
CA ASN A 370 11.23 -12.08 17.22
C ASN A 370 10.73 -10.63 17.33
N TYR A 371 10.11 -10.06 16.29
CA TYR A 371 9.81 -8.63 16.23
C TYR A 371 8.95 -8.16 17.40
N ILE A 372 7.80 -8.84 17.64
CA ILE A 372 6.91 -8.51 18.75
C ILE A 372 7.62 -8.62 20.11
N LYS A 373 8.47 -9.63 20.29
CA LYS A 373 9.25 -9.80 21.52
C LYS A 373 10.21 -8.63 21.72
N ASN A 374 10.91 -8.21 20.68
CA ASN A 374 11.85 -7.10 20.75
C ASN A 374 11.12 -5.76 20.96
N LEU A 375 9.98 -5.52 20.31
CA LEU A 375 9.15 -4.35 20.59
C LEU A 375 8.64 -4.32 22.04
N LYS A 376 8.31 -5.47 22.63
CA LYS A 376 7.96 -5.56 24.06
C LYS A 376 9.16 -5.22 24.97
N ASN A 377 10.38 -5.57 24.57
CA ASN A 377 11.58 -5.14 25.29
C ASN A 377 11.78 -3.62 25.18
N TYR A 378 11.59 -3.04 23.99
CA TYR A 378 11.62 -1.60 23.77
C TYR A 378 10.61 -0.89 24.69
N ALA A 379 9.36 -1.39 24.73
CA ALA A 379 8.33 -0.86 25.61
C ALA A 379 8.70 -0.95 27.10
N ALA A 380 9.28 -2.08 27.53
CA ALA A 380 9.79 -2.25 28.89
C ALA A 380 10.94 -1.28 29.23
N ASN A 381 11.72 -0.86 28.23
CA ASN A 381 12.79 0.14 28.33
C ASN A 381 12.28 1.59 28.15
N GLY A 382 10.97 1.80 28.11
CA GLY A 382 10.33 3.12 28.09
C GLY A 382 10.07 3.69 26.69
N VAL A 383 10.33 2.93 25.62
CA VAL A 383 9.95 3.33 24.25
C VAL A 383 8.44 3.24 24.07
N LYS A 384 7.81 4.25 23.45
CA LYS A 384 6.37 4.15 23.10
C LYS A 384 6.21 3.49 21.74
N ILE A 385 5.32 2.50 21.66
CA ILE A 385 5.00 1.80 20.42
C ILE A 385 3.53 2.05 20.09
N TYR A 386 3.29 2.65 18.93
CA TYR A 386 1.98 2.93 18.40
C TYR A 386 1.82 2.25 17.04
N ASP A 387 0.59 1.88 16.71
CA ASP A 387 0.30 1.16 15.48
C ASP A 387 -1.04 1.59 14.87
N ILE A 388 -1.07 1.74 13.55
CA ILE A 388 -2.25 2.10 12.77
C ILE A 388 -2.43 1.06 11.66
N SER A 389 -3.51 0.31 11.73
CA SER A 389 -3.78 -0.83 10.85
C SER A 389 -5.03 -0.60 10.00
N GLY A 390 -4.98 -1.01 8.73
CA GLY A 390 -6.13 -1.11 7.85
C GLY A 390 -6.74 -2.52 7.90
N TYR A 391 -8.06 -2.59 7.80
CA TYR A 391 -8.78 -3.86 7.65
C TYR A 391 -10.01 -3.68 6.78
N GLY A 392 -10.64 -4.77 6.42
CA GLY A 392 -11.94 -4.81 5.77
C GLY A 392 -11.89 -5.37 4.35
N LEU A 393 -10.71 -5.40 3.72
CA LEU A 393 -10.54 -5.65 2.30
C LEU A 393 -9.91 -7.02 2.01
N GLU A 394 -10.22 -7.57 0.83
CA GLU A 394 -9.55 -8.76 0.30
C GLU A 394 -8.18 -8.37 -0.25
N LEU A 395 -7.20 -9.27 -0.14
CA LEU A 395 -5.93 -9.11 -0.86
C LEU A 395 -6.21 -9.05 -2.37
N TYR A 396 -5.31 -8.40 -3.11
CA TYR A 396 -5.35 -8.44 -4.57
C TYR A 396 -5.61 -9.86 -5.08
N SER A 397 -6.63 -10.02 -5.94
CA SER A 397 -7.09 -11.32 -6.46
C SER A 397 -6.17 -11.96 -7.50
N LEU A 398 -4.86 -11.74 -7.34
CA LEU A 398 -3.82 -12.58 -7.90
C LEU A 398 -3.73 -13.92 -7.16
N ILE A 399 -4.14 -13.94 -5.89
CA ILE A 399 -4.05 -15.11 -5.00
C ILE A 399 -5.41 -15.41 -4.37
N ASP A 400 -5.63 -16.68 -4.04
CA ASP A 400 -6.77 -17.11 -3.26
C ASP A 400 -6.45 -16.90 -1.77
N SER A 401 -7.30 -16.14 -1.08
CA SER A 401 -7.17 -15.87 0.36
C SER A 401 -8.50 -15.37 0.91
N ASP A 402 -8.90 -15.90 2.07
CA ASP A 402 -10.03 -15.40 2.87
C ASP A 402 -9.57 -14.50 4.02
N SER A 403 -8.31 -14.06 4.01
CA SER A 403 -7.72 -13.22 5.04
C SER A 403 -8.17 -11.77 4.92
N ASN A 404 -8.38 -11.15 6.08
CA ASN A 404 -8.63 -9.72 6.20
C ASN A 404 -7.34 -8.93 5.93
N SER A 405 -7.44 -7.84 5.15
CA SER A 405 -6.28 -7.05 4.71
C SER A 405 -6.64 -5.59 4.45
N ASP A 406 -5.63 -4.80 4.11
CA ASP A 406 -5.76 -3.45 3.53
C ASP A 406 -5.66 -3.46 2.00
N LYS A 407 -5.92 -4.62 1.36
CA LYS A 407 -5.74 -4.95 -0.08
C LYS A 407 -4.35 -5.44 -0.47
N ILE A 408 -3.30 -5.05 0.27
CA ILE A 408 -1.91 -5.44 -0.02
C ILE A 408 -1.33 -6.30 1.09
N ILE A 409 -1.51 -5.91 2.34
CA ILE A 409 -0.91 -6.53 3.51
C ILE A 409 -2.01 -7.06 4.42
N HIS A 410 -1.83 -8.28 4.94
CA HIS A 410 -2.72 -8.87 5.93
C HIS A 410 -2.89 -7.96 7.13
N SER A 411 -4.13 -7.78 7.60
CA SER A 411 -4.39 -6.94 8.76
C SER A 411 -3.74 -7.50 10.03
N ALA A 412 -3.56 -8.82 10.13
CA ALA A 412 -2.80 -9.44 11.22
C ALA A 412 -1.31 -9.06 11.20
N SER A 413 -0.73 -8.87 10.02
CA SER A 413 0.65 -8.40 9.83
C SER A 413 0.74 -6.92 10.21
N THR A 414 -0.16 -6.07 9.70
CA THR A 414 -0.13 -4.62 9.98
C THR A 414 -0.52 -4.27 11.42
N SER A 415 -1.26 -5.13 12.12
CA SER A 415 -1.69 -4.89 13.51
C SER A 415 -0.83 -5.58 14.57
N LEU A 416 0.30 -6.19 14.17
CA LEU A 416 1.16 -6.96 15.08
C LEU A 416 0.41 -8.09 15.81
N GLY A 417 -0.52 -8.77 15.12
CA GLY A 417 -1.15 -10.00 15.58
C GLY A 417 -2.60 -9.90 16.08
N ALA A 418 -3.36 -8.86 15.73
CA ALA A 418 -4.81 -8.88 16.01
C ALA A 418 -5.48 -10.06 15.30
N THR A 419 -6.55 -10.60 15.90
CA THR A 419 -7.34 -11.68 15.31
C THR A 419 -8.44 -11.05 14.45
N PHE A 420 -8.63 -11.58 13.25
CA PHE A 420 -9.67 -11.12 12.33
C PHE A 420 -10.62 -12.27 11.98
N SER A 421 -11.87 -11.93 11.69
CA SER A 421 -12.76 -12.81 10.93
C SER A 421 -12.22 -13.00 9.51
N LYS A 422 -12.78 -13.97 8.78
CA LYS A 422 -12.60 -14.01 7.34
C LYS A 422 -13.04 -12.69 6.72
N VAL A 423 -12.38 -12.29 5.65
CA VAL A 423 -12.78 -11.11 4.89
C VAL A 423 -14.24 -11.23 4.44
N ASN A 424 -14.99 -10.13 4.49
CA ASN A 424 -16.43 -10.06 4.24
C ASN A 424 -17.33 -10.89 5.18
N GLU A 425 -16.77 -11.52 6.22
CA GLU A 425 -17.53 -12.20 7.27
C GLU A 425 -17.37 -11.50 8.61
N LYS A 426 -18.25 -11.84 9.56
CA LYS A 426 -18.14 -11.47 10.98
C LYS A 426 -17.67 -12.69 11.78
N PHE A 427 -17.17 -12.47 12.99
CA PHE A 427 -16.96 -13.57 13.91
C PHE A 427 -18.26 -14.34 14.18
N PRO A 428 -18.17 -15.66 14.46
CA PRO A 428 -19.32 -16.47 14.80
C PRO A 428 -20.12 -15.89 15.97
N LYS A 429 -21.44 -16.08 15.95
CA LYS A 429 -22.33 -15.65 17.04
C LYS A 429 -21.84 -16.20 18.38
N GLY A 430 -21.66 -15.32 19.36
CA GLY A 430 -21.18 -15.67 20.70
C GLY A 430 -19.65 -15.70 20.83
N TYR A 431 -18.91 -15.32 19.79
CA TYR A 431 -17.49 -15.03 19.92
C TYR A 431 -17.25 -13.96 21.00
N THR A 432 -16.26 -14.20 21.84
CA THR A 432 -15.77 -13.26 22.83
C THR A 432 -14.29 -13.04 22.59
N GLN A 433 -13.82 -11.81 22.81
CA GLN A 433 -12.39 -11.50 22.73
C GLN A 433 -11.56 -12.49 23.56
N LYS A 434 -10.38 -12.84 23.06
CA LYS A 434 -9.54 -13.87 23.68
C LYS A 434 -8.82 -13.37 24.93
N GLU A 435 -8.28 -12.17 24.86
CA GLU A 435 -7.45 -11.58 25.92
C GLU A 435 -8.16 -10.38 26.59
N TYR A 436 -7.59 -9.84 27.66
CA TYR A 436 -8.06 -8.63 28.36
C TYR A 436 -9.55 -8.65 28.78
N GLN A 437 -9.97 -9.73 29.45
CA GLN A 437 -11.33 -9.88 29.96
C GLN A 437 -11.73 -8.68 30.84
N GLY A 438 -12.82 -8.00 30.48
CA GLY A 438 -13.35 -6.83 31.21
C GLY A 438 -13.12 -5.48 30.54
N VAL A 439 -12.33 -5.41 29.46
CA VAL A 439 -12.17 -4.23 28.60
C VAL A 439 -12.56 -4.62 27.18
N ASN A 440 -13.46 -3.88 26.53
CA ASN A 440 -13.95 -4.25 25.21
C ASN A 440 -12.95 -3.84 24.10
N PHE A 441 -12.35 -4.84 23.45
CA PHE A 441 -11.44 -4.67 22.32
C PHE A 441 -12.02 -5.26 21.01
N MET A 442 -13.33 -5.52 20.97
CA MET A 442 -14.00 -6.00 19.77
C MET A 442 -14.42 -4.82 18.90
N SER A 443 -14.21 -4.94 17.58
CA SER A 443 -14.73 -3.96 16.65
C SER A 443 -16.27 -3.95 16.64
N PRO A 444 -16.92 -2.79 16.48
CA PRO A 444 -18.38 -2.70 16.42
C PRO A 444 -19.01 -3.53 15.29
N ASP A 445 -18.30 -3.70 14.17
CA ASP A 445 -18.74 -4.49 13.03
C ASP A 445 -18.57 -6.02 13.23
N GLY A 446 -17.90 -6.44 14.31
CA GLY A 446 -17.67 -7.82 14.69
C GLY A 446 -16.62 -8.55 13.84
N ARG A 447 -15.66 -7.83 13.25
CA ARG A 447 -14.61 -8.38 12.38
C ARG A 447 -13.21 -8.42 13.01
N VAL A 448 -12.95 -7.62 14.04
CA VAL A 448 -11.63 -7.48 14.67
C VAL A 448 -11.73 -7.78 16.17
N ASP A 449 -10.82 -8.63 16.64
CA ASP A 449 -10.51 -8.82 18.05
C ASP A 449 -9.12 -8.24 18.30
N ALA A 450 -9.10 -6.96 18.70
CA ALA A 450 -7.87 -6.24 18.95
C ALA A 450 -7.17 -6.73 20.21
N SER A 451 -7.83 -7.48 21.10
CA SER A 451 -7.23 -7.95 22.35
C SER A 451 -5.99 -8.81 22.14
N THR A 452 -5.84 -9.41 20.95
CA THR A 452 -4.72 -10.31 20.64
C THR A 452 -3.52 -9.62 20.00
N CYS A 453 -3.60 -8.35 19.61
CA CYS A 453 -2.42 -7.67 19.09
C CYS A 453 -1.37 -7.43 20.18
N ALA A 454 -0.16 -7.10 19.76
CA ALA A 454 0.95 -6.86 20.69
C ALA A 454 0.70 -5.68 21.65
N PHE A 455 -0.04 -4.64 21.21
CA PHE A 455 -0.21 -3.37 21.92
C PHE A 455 -1.66 -2.82 21.83
N PRO A 456 -2.68 -3.52 22.37
CA PRO A 456 -4.09 -3.19 22.12
C PRO A 456 -4.54 -1.81 22.60
N TYR A 457 -3.85 -1.24 23.60
CA TYR A 457 -4.13 0.11 24.07
C TYR A 457 -3.59 1.21 23.15
N THR A 458 -2.68 0.88 22.23
CA THR A 458 -1.98 1.82 21.34
C THR A 458 -2.02 1.36 19.87
N THR A 459 -3.05 0.60 19.50
CA THR A 459 -3.32 0.18 18.12
C THR A 459 -4.69 0.67 17.66
N TRP A 460 -4.72 1.41 16.56
CA TRP A 460 -5.95 1.91 15.90
C TRP A 460 -6.22 1.17 14.61
N PHE A 461 -7.50 0.98 14.29
CA PHE A 461 -7.98 0.21 13.14
C PHE A 461 -8.90 1.05 12.26
N PHE A 462 -8.58 1.12 10.97
CA PHE A 462 -9.35 1.84 9.96
C PHE A 462 -10.03 0.84 9.01
N GLY A 463 -11.36 0.79 9.08
CA GLY A 463 -12.18 -0.12 8.28
C GLY A 463 -12.30 0.32 6.83
N ASN A 464 -12.21 -0.64 5.92
CA ASN A 464 -12.19 -0.48 4.46
C ASN A 464 -11.04 0.42 3.95
N GLN A 465 -9.96 0.58 4.71
CA GLN A 465 -8.81 1.39 4.31
C GLN A 465 -7.96 0.67 3.24
N ASP A 466 -7.97 1.20 2.02
CA ASP A 466 -7.08 0.78 0.93
C ASP A 466 -5.65 1.27 1.20
N HIS A 467 -4.68 0.35 1.19
CA HIS A 467 -3.26 0.59 1.44
C HIS A 467 -2.70 1.75 0.59
N GLU A 468 -3.05 1.80 -0.69
CA GLU A 468 -2.50 2.79 -1.64
C GLU A 468 -3.13 4.18 -1.47
N LYS A 469 -4.22 4.27 -0.71
CA LYS A 469 -4.94 5.53 -0.45
C LYS A 469 -4.72 6.05 0.97
N LEU A 470 -3.89 5.38 1.76
CA LEU A 470 -3.59 5.76 3.14
C LEU A 470 -3.15 7.23 3.26
N ALA A 471 -2.26 7.69 2.37
CA ALA A 471 -1.80 9.08 2.35
C ALA A 471 -2.92 10.11 2.09
N ARG A 472 -4.09 9.65 1.61
CA ARG A 472 -5.25 10.51 1.35
C ARG A 472 -6.28 10.46 2.48
N ASN A 473 -6.08 9.60 3.48
CA ASN A 473 -6.87 9.60 4.70
C ASN A 473 -6.23 10.57 5.71
N ASP A 474 -6.80 11.75 5.81
CA ASP A 474 -6.30 12.82 6.67
C ASP A 474 -6.47 12.53 8.17
N VAL A 475 -7.39 11.64 8.56
CA VAL A 475 -7.51 11.20 9.97
C VAL A 475 -6.33 10.33 10.34
N VAL A 476 -5.96 9.36 9.49
CA VAL A 476 -4.77 8.52 9.71
C VAL A 476 -3.51 9.37 9.79
N ILE A 477 -3.36 10.32 8.87
CA ILE A 477 -2.20 11.21 8.85
C ILE A 477 -2.18 12.10 10.08
N SER A 478 -3.31 12.70 10.46
CA SER A 478 -3.40 13.51 11.69
C SER A 478 -3.09 12.69 12.93
N LEU A 479 -3.64 11.48 13.06
CA LEU A 479 -3.34 10.57 14.17
C LEU A 479 -1.83 10.27 14.24
N ALA A 480 -1.19 9.92 13.12
CA ALA A 480 0.25 9.65 13.11
C ALA A 480 1.07 10.87 13.57
N MET A 481 0.67 12.09 13.19
CA MET A 481 1.31 13.32 13.66
C MET A 481 1.10 13.53 15.16
N GLU A 482 -0.13 13.36 15.66
CA GLU A 482 -0.44 13.53 17.09
C GLU A 482 0.34 12.53 17.96
N LEU A 483 0.43 11.26 17.55
CA LEU A 483 1.20 10.23 18.26
C LEU A 483 2.70 10.55 18.37
N LEU A 484 3.25 11.27 17.40
CA LEU A 484 4.63 11.78 17.47
C LEU A 484 4.74 12.93 18.47
N LEU A 485 3.74 13.82 18.50
CA LEU A 485 3.73 15.08 19.26
C LEU A 485 3.38 14.92 20.74
N VAL A 486 2.51 13.98 21.11
CA VAL A 486 2.04 13.80 22.48
C VAL A 486 2.85 12.73 23.21
N LYS A 487 3.11 12.92 24.50
CA LYS A 487 3.94 12.03 25.30
C LYS A 487 3.36 10.63 25.42
N ASP A 488 2.05 10.56 25.67
CA ASP A 488 1.29 9.35 25.87
C ASP A 488 -0.14 9.54 25.34
N MET A 489 -0.62 8.56 24.58
CA MET A 489 -1.99 8.49 24.09
C MET A 489 -2.44 7.04 24.04
N ASP A 490 -3.68 6.77 24.43
CA ASP A 490 -4.28 5.44 24.28
C ASP A 490 -5.66 5.53 23.63
N VAL A 491 -6.13 4.39 23.13
CA VAL A 491 -7.38 4.26 22.37
C VAL A 491 -8.66 4.54 23.17
N PHE A 492 -8.57 4.71 24.50
CA PHE A 492 -9.72 4.97 25.38
C PHE A 492 -9.67 6.36 26.03
N THR A 493 -8.53 7.04 25.97
CA THR A 493 -8.32 8.34 26.60
C THR A 493 -8.62 9.51 25.69
N THR A 494 -8.79 9.30 24.38
CA THR A 494 -9.06 10.38 23.41
C THR A 494 -10.38 10.17 22.68
N VAL A 495 -11.20 11.22 22.60
CA VAL A 495 -12.51 11.15 21.91
C VAL A 495 -12.37 11.23 20.40
N GLU A 496 -11.34 11.92 19.92
CA GLU A 496 -11.12 12.21 18.51
C GLU A 496 -10.71 10.96 17.73
N TYR A 497 -10.00 10.04 18.36
CA TYR A 497 -9.39 8.89 17.70
C TYR A 497 -9.84 7.59 18.34
N PRO A 498 -11.07 7.12 18.05
CA PRO A 498 -11.57 5.85 18.56
C PRO A 498 -10.72 4.70 18.01
N GLN A 499 -10.62 3.61 18.79
CA GLN A 499 -9.88 2.41 18.37
C GLN A 499 -10.28 1.90 16.98
N PHE A 500 -11.57 1.98 16.64
CA PHE A 500 -12.11 1.55 15.36
C PHE A 500 -12.76 2.74 14.67
N ASN A 501 -12.30 3.06 13.47
CA ASN A 501 -12.78 4.19 12.68
C ASN A 501 -13.01 3.78 11.22
N GLY A 502 -13.73 4.61 10.46
CA GLY A 502 -13.94 4.42 9.03
C GLY A 502 -12.78 4.93 8.18
N HIS A 503 -12.86 4.69 6.87
CA HIS A 503 -11.94 5.27 5.88
C HIS A 503 -12.57 6.50 5.21
N ARG A 504 -11.74 7.47 4.84
CA ARG A 504 -12.12 8.58 3.95
C ARG A 504 -10.96 9.01 3.09
N ASN A 505 -11.22 9.59 1.93
CA ASN A 505 -10.19 9.99 0.96
C ASN A 505 -10.35 11.46 0.59
N THR A 506 -9.69 12.34 1.33
CA THR A 506 -9.95 13.78 1.27
C THR A 506 -9.12 14.53 0.23
N ARG A 507 -8.42 13.83 -0.68
CA ARG A 507 -7.51 14.49 -1.63
C ARG A 507 -8.26 15.46 -2.55
N ASP A 508 -9.33 14.98 -3.19
CA ASP A 508 -10.04 15.78 -4.19
C ASP A 508 -10.94 16.82 -3.48
N LEU A 509 -11.57 16.46 -2.36
CA LEU A 509 -12.23 17.40 -1.43
C LEU A 509 -11.33 18.60 -1.04
N LYS A 510 -10.10 18.36 -0.56
CA LYS A 510 -9.15 19.43 -0.18
C LYS A 510 -8.80 20.32 -1.37
N LYS A 511 -8.62 19.73 -2.55
CA LYS A 511 -8.39 20.49 -3.79
C LYS A 511 -9.60 21.37 -4.13
N TYR A 512 -10.81 20.86 -4.01
CA TYR A 512 -12.03 21.62 -4.30
C TYR A 512 -12.25 22.75 -3.29
N ILE A 513 -11.97 22.53 -2.00
CA ILE A 513 -11.98 23.59 -0.98
C ILE A 513 -11.03 24.72 -1.37
N ALA A 514 -9.78 24.40 -1.74
CA ALA A 514 -8.78 25.39 -2.10
C ALA A 514 -9.17 26.22 -3.34
N GLU A 515 -9.88 25.63 -4.30
CA GLU A 515 -10.42 26.38 -5.45
C GLU A 515 -11.64 27.21 -5.08
N ALA A 516 -12.55 26.68 -4.26
CA ALA A 516 -13.73 27.40 -3.79
C ALA A 516 -13.36 28.67 -3.00
N GLU A 517 -12.31 28.62 -2.18
CA GLU A 517 -11.83 29.76 -1.39
C GLU A 517 -11.26 30.90 -2.26
N LYS A 518 -10.89 30.64 -3.52
CA LYS A 518 -10.39 31.66 -4.45
C LYS A 518 -11.52 32.41 -5.18
N VAL A 519 -12.76 31.91 -5.10
CA VAL A 519 -13.90 32.46 -5.83
C VAL A 519 -14.34 33.78 -5.21
N ASP A 520 -14.42 34.83 -6.02
CA ASP A 520 -15.03 36.10 -5.62
C ASP A 520 -16.56 35.99 -5.67
N LEU A 521 -17.18 35.77 -4.51
CA LEU A 521 -18.63 35.61 -4.38
C LEU A 521 -19.44 36.80 -4.92
N SER A 522 -18.85 38.00 -5.03
CA SER A 522 -19.54 39.17 -5.58
C SER A 522 -19.80 39.07 -7.09
N THR A 523 -19.15 38.13 -7.76
CA THR A 523 -19.29 37.88 -9.19
C THR A 523 -20.39 36.86 -9.52
N LEU A 524 -20.95 36.20 -8.51
CA LEU A 524 -21.96 35.15 -8.64
C LEU A 524 -23.39 35.68 -8.47
N THR A 525 -24.38 34.92 -8.93
CA THR A 525 -25.77 35.15 -8.52
C THR A 525 -25.97 34.84 -7.03
N PRO A 526 -27.00 35.39 -6.37
CA PRO A 526 -27.29 35.09 -4.97
C PRO A 526 -27.46 33.58 -4.71
N GLU A 527 -28.12 32.85 -5.61
CA GLU A 527 -28.32 31.41 -5.47
C GLU A 527 -26.99 30.62 -5.57
N GLU A 528 -26.15 30.94 -6.56
CA GLU A 528 -24.84 30.31 -6.73
C GLU A 528 -23.90 30.61 -5.55
N ALA A 529 -23.91 31.85 -5.05
CA ALA A 529 -23.11 32.24 -3.90
C ALA A 529 -23.54 31.52 -2.62
N GLU A 530 -24.85 31.38 -2.39
CA GLU A 530 -25.39 30.64 -1.24
C GLU A 530 -25.04 29.16 -1.32
N ARG A 531 -25.23 28.53 -2.50
CA ARG A 531 -24.91 27.12 -2.71
C ARG A 531 -23.42 26.83 -2.48
N LEU A 532 -22.53 27.61 -3.09
CA LEU A 532 -21.08 27.44 -2.91
C LEU A 532 -20.67 27.63 -1.45
N THR A 533 -21.26 28.62 -0.76
CA THR A 533 -20.96 28.88 0.66
C THR A 533 -21.36 27.70 1.54
N ASN A 534 -22.55 27.13 1.32
CA ASN A 534 -23.02 25.98 2.08
C ASN A 534 -22.18 24.73 1.77
N ALA A 535 -21.94 24.42 0.50
CA ALA A 535 -21.10 23.29 0.10
C ALA A 535 -19.67 23.38 0.66
N LEU A 536 -19.08 24.59 0.66
CA LEU A 536 -17.77 24.85 1.25
C LEU A 536 -17.78 24.67 2.78
N ALA A 537 -18.85 25.11 3.46
CA ALA A 537 -18.99 24.95 4.90
C ALA A 537 -19.12 23.47 5.29
N ASP A 538 -19.94 22.70 4.56
CA ASP A 538 -20.13 21.27 4.77
C ASP A 538 -18.82 20.50 4.52
N ALA A 539 -18.13 20.79 3.41
CA ALA A 539 -16.82 20.21 3.11
C ALA A 539 -15.78 20.49 4.21
N LYS A 540 -15.75 21.71 4.76
CA LYS A 540 -14.88 22.06 5.89
C LYS A 540 -15.29 21.36 7.18
N ALA A 541 -16.58 21.15 7.41
CA ALA A 541 -17.08 20.41 8.57
C ALA A 541 -16.62 18.94 8.54
N ILE A 542 -16.62 18.30 7.37
CA ILE A 542 -16.06 16.94 7.19
C ILE A 542 -14.59 16.89 7.62
N LEU A 543 -13.77 17.86 7.19
CA LEU A 543 -12.35 17.90 7.57
C LEU A 543 -12.11 18.28 9.04
N ALA A 544 -13.09 18.89 9.72
CA ALA A 544 -12.98 19.30 11.12
C ALA A 544 -13.24 18.15 12.11
N THR A 545 -13.90 17.08 11.67
CA THR A 545 -14.10 15.86 12.48
C THR A 545 -13.04 14.82 12.14
N THR A 546 -12.61 14.05 13.14
CA THR A 546 -11.75 12.88 13.01
C THR A 546 -12.54 11.57 13.07
N ILE A 547 -13.82 11.62 13.45
CA ILE A 547 -14.72 10.48 13.40
C ILE A 547 -15.27 10.36 11.98
N VAL A 548 -15.02 9.22 11.36
CA VAL A 548 -15.41 8.99 9.97
C VAL A 548 -16.73 8.25 9.92
N VAL A 549 -17.70 8.86 9.23
CA VAL A 549 -18.95 8.24 8.83
C VAL A 549 -18.87 7.93 7.33
N GLU A 550 -19.07 6.67 6.97
CA GLU A 550 -18.95 6.20 5.59
C GLU A 550 -19.99 6.90 4.69
N GLY A 551 -19.54 7.45 3.54
CA GLY A 551 -20.39 8.13 2.56
C GLY A 551 -20.55 9.65 2.76
N GLU A 552 -20.29 10.20 3.96
CA GLU A 552 -20.45 11.64 4.20
C GLU A 552 -19.39 12.48 3.47
N GLU A 553 -18.16 11.97 3.37
CA GLU A 553 -17.07 12.63 2.66
C GLU A 553 -17.33 12.68 1.15
N GLU A 554 -17.71 11.55 0.55
CA GLU A 554 -18.02 11.47 -0.87
C GLU A 554 -19.19 12.39 -1.25
N ALA A 555 -20.23 12.47 -0.40
CA ALA A 555 -21.36 13.36 -0.62
C ALA A 555 -20.95 14.85 -0.56
N ALA A 556 -20.11 15.23 0.41
CA ALA A 556 -19.61 16.60 0.52
C ALA A 556 -18.67 16.96 -0.65
N GLU A 557 -17.83 16.03 -1.09
CA GLU A 557 -16.96 16.19 -2.25
C GLU A 557 -17.78 16.40 -3.52
N GLU A 558 -18.78 15.55 -3.76
CA GLU A 558 -19.65 15.65 -4.93
C GLU A 558 -20.42 16.97 -4.97
N GLU A 559 -21.00 17.40 -3.85
CA GLU A 559 -21.75 18.65 -3.79
C GLU A 559 -20.85 19.87 -4.03
N LEU A 560 -19.66 19.92 -3.42
CA LEU A 560 -18.71 21.01 -3.65
C LEU A 560 -18.21 21.03 -5.10
N TYR A 561 -17.89 19.86 -5.67
CA TYR A 561 -17.52 19.76 -7.08
C TYR A 561 -18.64 20.27 -7.99
N ASN A 562 -19.88 19.87 -7.75
CA ASN A 562 -21.03 20.29 -8.54
C ASN A 562 -21.29 21.80 -8.45
N ALA A 563 -21.14 22.40 -7.26
CA ALA A 563 -21.22 23.84 -7.08
C ALA A 563 -20.14 24.59 -7.87
N LEU A 564 -18.90 24.07 -7.88
CA LEU A 564 -17.80 24.65 -8.67
C LEU A 564 -17.98 24.50 -10.18
N VAL A 565 -18.59 23.41 -10.64
CA VAL A 565 -18.94 23.22 -12.05
C VAL A 565 -20.02 24.21 -12.49
N GLU A 566 -21.03 24.46 -11.66
CA GLU A 566 -22.11 25.38 -11.97
C GLU A 566 -21.60 26.81 -12.23
N ILE A 567 -20.63 27.26 -11.43
CA ILE A 567 -20.02 28.59 -11.59
C ILE A 567 -18.84 28.63 -12.58
N GLY A 568 -18.58 27.52 -13.28
CA GLY A 568 -17.57 27.43 -14.34
C GLY A 568 -16.11 27.38 -13.87
N VAL A 569 -15.84 27.07 -12.59
CA VAL A 569 -14.48 26.82 -12.10
C VAL A 569 -13.94 25.49 -12.63
N TYR A 570 -14.81 24.49 -12.72
CA TYR A 570 -14.51 23.20 -13.34
C TYR A 570 -15.41 22.94 -14.55
N GLU A 571 -14.86 22.25 -15.54
CA GLU A 571 -15.69 21.60 -16.54
C GLU A 571 -16.34 20.36 -15.95
N LYS A 572 -17.60 20.11 -16.30
CA LYS A 572 -18.26 18.85 -15.99
C LYS A 572 -17.45 17.72 -16.63
N LYS A 573 -16.98 16.77 -15.83
CA LYS A 573 -16.30 15.57 -16.34
C LYS A 573 -17.24 14.85 -17.33
N ASP A 574 -16.86 14.80 -18.61
CA ASP A 574 -17.57 13.97 -19.60
C ASP A 574 -17.10 12.52 -19.47
N THR A 575 -17.77 11.79 -18.59
CA THR A 575 -17.54 10.36 -18.35
C THR A 575 -18.34 9.48 -19.31
N THR A 576 -19.16 10.04 -20.19
CA THR A 576 -20.13 9.30 -21.03
C THR A 576 -19.49 8.16 -21.81
N LYS A 577 -18.32 8.42 -22.39
CA LYS A 577 -17.59 7.41 -23.18
C LYS A 577 -17.04 6.29 -22.29
N ASP A 578 -16.45 6.64 -21.16
CA ASP A 578 -15.83 5.67 -20.26
C ASP A 578 -16.89 4.84 -19.53
N GLU A 579 -18.01 5.45 -19.12
CA GLU A 579 -19.19 4.76 -18.60
C GLU A 579 -19.81 3.83 -19.64
N PHE A 580 -19.94 4.28 -20.90
CA PHE A 580 -20.42 3.44 -21.98
C PHE A 580 -19.47 2.25 -22.23
N LEU A 581 -18.15 2.49 -22.26
CA LEU A 581 -17.15 1.44 -22.43
C LEU A 581 -17.14 0.47 -21.25
N LEU A 582 -17.22 0.97 -20.02
CA LEU A 582 -17.32 0.17 -18.81
C LEU A 582 -18.57 -0.71 -18.86
N PHE A 583 -19.74 -0.12 -19.12
CA PHE A 583 -20.99 -0.85 -19.26
C PHE A 583 -20.91 -1.92 -20.36
N ALA A 584 -20.42 -1.56 -21.54
CA ALA A 584 -20.32 -2.47 -22.68
C ALA A 584 -19.34 -3.61 -22.42
N CYS A 585 -18.13 -3.32 -21.92
CA CYS A 585 -17.11 -4.31 -21.61
C CYS A 585 -17.53 -5.21 -20.44
N LYS A 586 -18.07 -4.65 -19.36
CA LYS A 586 -18.57 -5.41 -18.21
C LYS A 586 -19.70 -6.34 -18.62
N THR A 587 -20.73 -5.82 -19.29
CA THR A 587 -21.87 -6.62 -19.77
C THR A 587 -21.41 -7.72 -20.72
N THR A 588 -20.51 -7.40 -21.66
CA THR A 588 -19.97 -8.39 -22.60
C THR A 588 -19.17 -9.46 -21.87
N SER A 589 -18.27 -9.08 -20.95
CA SER A 589 -17.45 -10.00 -20.18
C SER A 589 -18.32 -10.97 -19.36
N GLU A 590 -19.31 -10.46 -18.63
CA GLU A 590 -20.25 -11.25 -17.83
C GLU A 590 -21.11 -12.17 -18.71
N LEU A 591 -21.60 -11.69 -19.85
CA LEU A 591 -22.34 -12.51 -20.81
C LEU A 591 -21.47 -13.63 -21.38
N LEU A 592 -20.22 -13.33 -21.74
CA LEU A 592 -19.28 -14.34 -22.22
C LEU A 592 -18.95 -15.36 -21.14
N TYR A 593 -18.80 -14.93 -19.88
CA TYR A 593 -18.63 -15.84 -18.75
C TYR A 593 -19.86 -16.75 -18.57
N TYR A 594 -21.07 -16.21 -18.63
CA TYR A 594 -22.30 -17.00 -18.57
C TYR A 594 -22.42 -18.02 -19.72
N LEU A 595 -22.12 -17.63 -20.96
CA LEU A 595 -22.30 -18.47 -22.15
C LEU A 595 -21.20 -19.54 -22.33
N PHE A 596 -19.95 -19.14 -22.09
CA PHE A 596 -18.77 -19.95 -22.36
C PHE A 596 -18.15 -20.53 -21.09
N GLY A 597 -18.50 -20.04 -19.90
CA GLY A 597 -17.86 -20.44 -18.65
C GLY A 597 -16.37 -20.05 -18.65
N PRO A 598 -15.51 -20.86 -18.01
CA PRO A 598 -14.07 -20.59 -17.88
C PRO A 598 -13.27 -21.10 -19.09
N ARG A 599 -13.69 -20.74 -20.30
CA ARG A 599 -13.07 -21.27 -21.52
C ARG A 599 -12.72 -20.18 -22.51
N GLY A 600 -11.68 -20.45 -23.28
CA GLY A 600 -11.40 -19.75 -24.53
C GLY A 600 -12.42 -20.09 -25.60
N PHE A 601 -12.58 -19.21 -26.60
CA PHE A 601 -13.56 -19.35 -27.67
C PHE A 601 -13.32 -20.58 -28.56
N GLY A 602 -12.08 -21.05 -28.65
CA GLY A 602 -11.69 -22.23 -29.43
C GLY A 602 -11.85 -23.56 -28.68
N GLU A 603 -12.17 -23.54 -27.38
CA GLU A 603 -12.25 -24.77 -26.58
C GLU A 603 -13.63 -25.42 -26.70
N ALA A 604 -13.64 -26.73 -26.98
CA ALA A 604 -14.88 -27.50 -27.06
C ALA A 604 -15.57 -27.58 -25.69
N LYS A 605 -16.92 -27.62 -25.66
CA LYS A 605 -17.63 -27.91 -24.41
C LYS A 605 -17.35 -29.35 -23.95
N PRO A 606 -17.01 -29.61 -22.68
CA PRO A 606 -17.02 -30.97 -22.17
C PRO A 606 -18.43 -31.54 -22.38
N ALA A 607 -18.47 -32.77 -22.86
CA ALA A 607 -19.69 -33.50 -23.19
C ALA A 607 -20.51 -33.84 -21.93
#